data_AF-A0A6A3V5K8-F1
#
_entry.id   AF-A0A6A3V5K8-F1
#
_cell.length_a   1.000
_cell.length_b   1.000
_cell.length_c   1.000
_cell.angle_alpha   90.00
_cell.angle_beta   90.00
_cell.angle_gamma   90.00
#
_symmetry.space_group_name_H-M   'P 1'
#
loop_
_entity.id
_entity.type
_entity.pdbx_description
1 polymer ?
#
loop_
_entity_poly.entity_id
_entity_poly.type
_entity_poly.pdbx_seq_one_letter_code
_entity_poly.pdbx_strand_id
1 'polypeptide(L)'
;MSSIPPRSLAVVLFVPEEGDYFQCRLCFLRRKQARGTRYTNLVEHLHRCHATTYVDEFRSIQRREGSLDAFVKADEFARTVFSWLDWIIMENRELSMCEKPKTRKYTHLAPLSVNTLKKHMFGLEDVVRGIVKQRLSGQKLGFAVDAWTEDGNHFIAIIAITSTDKYLLAFSTLTDESDMSSDAIIELFDYVLDVYGNEVATQLCFYVCDHASVNVAIAKKTCIPMIGCASHRINLAMQALMEAYDDLLEKVKRLMAKLNTIKNPRLR
;
A
#
# COMPACT_ATOMS: atom_id res chain seq x y z
N MET A 1 24.04 24.34 -31.94
CA MET A 1 22.63 23.91 -31.89
C MET A 1 22.62 22.48 -31.36
N SER A 2 21.93 22.23 -30.25
CA SER A 2 21.86 20.93 -29.56
C SER A 2 21.33 19.83 -30.49
N SER A 3 22.02 18.69 -30.56
CA SER A 3 21.76 17.58 -31.50
C SER A 3 20.56 16.68 -31.13
N ILE A 4 19.59 17.19 -30.35
CA ILE A 4 18.48 16.37 -29.84
C ILE A 4 17.32 16.42 -30.84
N PRO A 5 16.82 15.27 -31.35
CA PRO A 5 15.71 15.26 -32.28
C PRO A 5 14.45 15.89 -31.68
N PRO A 6 13.69 16.73 -32.44
CA PRO A 6 12.45 17.35 -31.96
C PRO A 6 11.42 16.37 -31.42
N ARG A 7 11.36 15.16 -32.00
CA ARG A 7 10.48 14.07 -31.52
C ARG A 7 10.88 13.60 -30.13
N SER A 8 12.18 13.43 -29.87
CA SER A 8 12.67 13.00 -28.55
C SER A 8 12.35 14.03 -27.49
N LEU A 9 12.56 15.33 -27.79
CA LEU A 9 12.17 16.42 -26.90
C LEU A 9 10.66 16.41 -26.61
N ALA A 10 9.84 16.24 -27.65
CA ALA A 10 8.38 16.20 -27.48
C ALA A 10 7.91 15.02 -26.63
N VAL A 11 8.42 13.81 -26.88
CA VAL A 11 8.06 12.61 -26.12
C VAL A 11 8.44 12.74 -24.66
N VAL A 12 9.63 13.30 -24.37
CA VAL A 12 10.16 13.37 -23.02
C VAL A 12 9.61 14.56 -22.23
N LEU A 13 9.52 15.74 -22.85
CA LEU A 13 9.21 17.00 -22.16
C LEU A 13 7.75 17.44 -22.32
N PHE A 14 6.91 16.67 -23.02
CA PHE A 14 5.48 16.94 -23.10
C PHE A 14 4.66 15.71 -22.72
N VAL A 15 3.46 15.95 -22.21
CA VAL A 15 2.44 14.92 -21.95
C VAL A 15 1.33 15.10 -22.99
N PRO A 16 0.98 14.06 -23.77
CA PRO A 16 -0.17 14.13 -24.67
C PRO A 16 -1.46 14.24 -23.85
N GLU A 17 -2.34 15.14 -24.26
CA GLU A 17 -3.70 15.31 -23.74
C GLU A 17 -4.73 14.97 -24.83
N GLU A 18 -6.02 15.11 -24.52
CA GLU A 18 -7.09 14.90 -25.49
C GLU A 18 -6.95 15.79 -26.74
N GLY A 19 -7.08 15.15 -27.91
CA GLY A 19 -6.97 15.79 -29.23
C GLY A 19 -5.53 16.13 -29.60
N ASP A 20 -5.34 17.28 -30.26
CA ASP A 20 -4.03 17.76 -30.72
C ASP A 20 -3.27 18.53 -29.61
N TYR A 21 -3.52 18.27 -28.33
CA TYR A 21 -2.96 19.05 -27.23
C TYR A 21 -1.86 18.31 -26.48
N PHE A 22 -0.87 19.07 -26.03
CA PHE A 22 0.29 18.62 -25.28
C PHE A 22 0.54 19.56 -24.13
N GLN A 23 0.74 19.03 -22.93
CA GLN A 23 1.13 19.81 -21.77
C GLN A 23 2.66 19.85 -21.67
N CYS A 24 3.24 21.05 -21.60
CA CYS A 24 4.68 21.19 -21.35
C CYS A 24 5.01 20.73 -19.93
N ARG A 25 5.90 19.76 -19.77
CA ARG A 25 6.33 19.30 -18.44
C ARG A 25 7.14 20.35 -17.68
N LEU A 26 7.71 21.35 -18.35
CA LEU A 26 8.56 22.40 -17.75
C LEU A 26 7.81 23.65 -17.25
N CYS A 27 6.62 23.96 -17.77
CA CYS A 27 5.79 25.06 -17.25
C CYS A 27 4.31 24.72 -17.06
N PHE A 28 3.91 23.47 -17.35
CA PHE A 28 2.53 23.00 -17.29
C PHE A 28 1.55 23.70 -18.24
N LEU A 29 2.05 24.57 -19.12
CA LEU A 29 1.25 25.22 -20.14
C LEU A 29 0.82 24.21 -21.20
N ARG A 30 -0.48 24.21 -21.46
CA ARG A 30 -1.11 23.46 -22.54
C ARG A 30 -0.78 24.10 -23.89
N ARG A 31 -0.35 23.28 -24.85
CA ARG A 31 0.05 23.70 -26.21
C ARG A 31 -0.62 22.80 -27.24
N LYS A 32 -1.28 23.41 -28.22
CA LYS A 32 -1.80 22.67 -29.37
C LYS A 32 -0.67 22.37 -30.34
N GLN A 33 -0.52 21.13 -30.77
CA GLN A 33 0.33 20.74 -31.87
C GLN A 33 -0.28 21.26 -33.18
N ALA A 34 0.47 22.09 -33.91
CA ALA A 34 0.01 22.63 -35.18
C ALA A 34 0.06 21.55 -36.27
N ARG A 35 -0.96 21.52 -37.13
CA ARG A 35 -1.00 20.58 -38.26
C ARG A 35 0.13 20.88 -39.24
N GLY A 36 0.83 19.84 -39.70
CA GLY A 36 1.92 19.96 -40.67
C GLY A 36 3.28 20.39 -40.10
N THR A 37 3.37 20.81 -38.82
CA THR A 37 4.63 21.26 -38.21
C THR A 37 5.42 20.14 -37.51
N ARG A 38 4.88 18.91 -37.45
CA ARG A 38 5.36 17.87 -36.53
C ARG A 38 5.51 18.45 -35.12
N TYR A 39 6.66 18.29 -34.47
CA TYR A 39 6.93 18.75 -33.09
C TYR A 39 7.63 20.11 -33.02
N THR A 40 7.85 20.82 -34.15
CA THR A 40 8.68 22.02 -34.16
C THR A 40 8.09 23.16 -33.33
N ASN A 41 6.77 23.31 -33.30
CA ASN A 41 6.09 24.33 -32.49
C ASN A 41 6.18 24.06 -30.97
N LEU A 42 6.19 22.78 -30.57
CA LEU A 42 6.44 22.40 -29.17
C LEU A 42 7.90 22.67 -28.79
N VAL A 43 8.85 22.37 -29.67
CA VAL A 43 10.27 22.67 -29.45
C VAL A 43 10.53 24.18 -29.45
N GLU A 44 9.84 24.95 -30.27
CA GLU A 44 9.93 26.41 -30.25
C GLU A 44 9.46 26.97 -28.90
N HIS A 45 8.43 26.40 -28.29
CA HIS A 45 8.04 26.75 -26.93
C HIS A 45 9.17 26.48 -25.91
N LEU A 46 9.90 25.36 -26.03
CA LEU A 46 11.07 25.08 -25.18
C LEU A 46 12.18 26.12 -25.39
N HIS A 47 12.48 26.47 -26.64
CA HIS A 47 13.48 27.50 -26.95
C HIS A 47 13.08 28.89 -26.45
N ARG A 48 11.79 29.24 -26.47
CA ARG A 48 11.33 30.55 -26.02
C ARG A 48 11.19 30.66 -24.50
N CYS A 49 10.67 29.62 -23.85
CA CYS A 49 10.30 29.68 -22.44
C CYS A 49 11.28 28.96 -21.50
N HIS A 50 12.11 28.06 -22.04
CA HIS A 50 12.96 27.15 -21.26
C HIS A 50 14.38 27.03 -21.83
N ALA A 51 14.85 28.03 -22.58
CA ALA A 51 16.10 28.00 -23.36
C ALA A 51 17.31 27.50 -22.56
N THR A 52 17.40 27.92 -21.30
CA THR A 52 18.53 27.65 -20.40
C THR A 52 18.43 26.31 -19.67
N THR A 53 17.24 25.70 -19.59
CA THR A 53 17.01 24.53 -18.71
C THR A 53 16.56 23.28 -19.46
N TYR A 54 15.91 23.40 -20.62
CA TYR A 54 15.23 22.26 -21.25
C TYR A 54 16.18 21.12 -21.65
N VAL A 55 17.43 21.43 -22.01
CA VAL A 55 18.44 20.43 -22.42
C VAL A 55 18.90 19.62 -21.22
N ASP A 56 19.14 20.26 -20.08
CA ASP A 56 19.60 19.60 -18.87
C ASP A 56 18.49 18.74 -18.26
N GLU A 57 17.25 19.22 -18.30
CA GLU A 57 16.07 18.44 -17.92
C GLU A 57 15.88 17.22 -18.81
N PHE A 58 15.98 17.39 -20.14
CA PHE A 58 15.91 16.25 -21.08
C PHE A 58 16.97 15.18 -20.76
N ARG A 59 18.22 15.60 -20.51
CA ARG A 59 19.32 14.69 -20.16
C ARG A 59 19.19 14.09 -18.76
N SER A 60 18.59 14.81 -17.81
CA SER A 60 18.28 14.30 -16.47
C SER A 60 17.23 13.19 -16.55
N ILE A 61 16.19 13.39 -17.35
CA ILE A 61 15.11 12.42 -17.54
C ILE A 61 15.60 11.17 -18.29
N GLN A 62 16.39 11.34 -19.36
CA GLN A 62 16.96 10.20 -20.08
C GLN A 62 17.90 9.35 -19.22
N ARG A 63 18.65 9.97 -18.30
CA ARG A 63 19.52 9.23 -17.36
C ARG A 63 18.75 8.44 -16.30
N ARG A 64 17.44 8.68 -16.16
CA ARG A 64 16.56 8.08 -15.15
C ARG A 64 15.56 7.07 -15.74
N GLU A 65 15.75 6.62 -16.98
CA GLU A 65 14.85 5.62 -17.59
C GLU A 65 14.70 4.40 -16.66
N GLY A 66 13.48 4.23 -16.14
CA GLY A 66 13.09 3.16 -15.20
C GLY A 66 12.24 3.63 -14.00
N SER A 67 12.32 4.90 -13.59
CA SER A 67 11.51 5.43 -12.48
C SER A 67 10.54 6.54 -12.91
N LEU A 68 9.30 6.46 -12.43
CA LEU A 68 8.25 7.50 -12.56
C LEU A 68 8.70 8.88 -12.04
N ASP A 69 9.77 8.94 -11.23
CA ASP A 69 10.36 10.14 -10.63
C ASP A 69 10.87 11.20 -11.61
N ALA A 70 11.14 10.82 -12.86
CA ALA A 70 11.64 11.75 -13.87
C ALA A 70 10.55 12.70 -14.39
N PHE A 71 9.27 12.40 -14.14
CA PHE A 71 8.14 13.04 -14.82
C PHE A 71 7.27 13.91 -13.92
N VAL A 72 7.54 13.93 -12.61
CA VAL A 72 6.83 14.74 -11.62
C VAL A 72 7.69 15.96 -11.27
N LYS A 73 7.22 17.18 -11.56
CA LYS A 73 7.81 18.36 -10.88
C LYS A 73 7.31 18.41 -9.45
N ALA A 74 7.95 17.62 -8.61
CA ALA A 74 7.91 17.79 -7.18
C ALA A 74 9.11 18.65 -6.78
N ASP A 75 8.93 19.51 -5.78
CA ASP A 75 10.07 20.19 -5.16
C ASP A 75 11.06 19.15 -4.60
N GLU A 76 12.31 19.56 -4.40
CA GLU A 76 13.38 18.66 -3.99
C GLU A 76 13.08 17.95 -2.66
N PHE A 77 12.35 18.61 -1.76
CA PHE A 77 11.94 18.02 -0.51
C PHE A 77 10.87 16.96 -0.72
N ALA A 78 9.83 17.21 -1.52
CA ALA A 78 8.83 16.21 -1.86
C ALA A 78 9.43 14.96 -2.53
N ARG A 79 10.43 15.13 -3.40
CA ARG A 79 11.18 14.01 -4.01
C ARG A 79 12.00 13.22 -3.00
N THR A 80 12.61 13.92 -2.04
CA THR A 80 13.33 13.30 -0.92
C THR A 80 12.38 12.47 -0.08
N VAL A 81 11.21 13.03 0.28
CA VAL A 81 10.20 12.31 1.05
C VAL A 81 9.70 11.08 0.30
N PHE A 82 9.35 11.21 -0.98
CA PHE A 82 8.93 10.07 -1.80
C PHE A 82 9.98 8.96 -1.81
N SER A 83 11.24 9.29 -2.06
CA SER A 83 12.31 8.29 -2.13
C SER A 83 12.51 7.55 -0.79
N TRP A 84 12.35 8.26 0.33
CA TRP A 84 12.39 7.63 1.66
C TRP A 84 11.17 6.74 1.91
N LEU A 85 9.97 7.19 1.54
CA LEU A 85 8.73 6.43 1.69
C LEU A 85 8.78 5.15 0.84
N ASP A 86 9.11 5.27 -0.45
CA ASP A 86 9.24 4.15 -1.37
C ASP A 86 10.23 3.12 -0.83
N TRP A 87 11.44 3.56 -0.47
CA TRP A 87 12.46 2.64 0.04
C TRP A 87 12.03 1.98 1.35
N ILE A 88 11.53 2.74 2.33
CA ILE A 88 11.20 2.17 3.64
C ILE A 88 9.99 1.23 3.54
N ILE A 89 8.95 1.61 2.80
CA ILE A 89 7.69 0.85 2.71
C ILE A 89 7.88 -0.38 1.83
N MET A 90 8.41 -0.23 0.61
CA MET A 90 8.48 -1.32 -0.37
C MET A 90 9.47 -2.41 0.06
N GLU A 91 10.47 -2.06 0.86
CA GLU A 91 11.44 -3.00 1.40
C GLU A 91 11.16 -3.40 2.86
N ASN A 92 10.02 -3.01 3.44
CA ASN A 92 9.65 -3.29 4.82
C ASN A 92 10.79 -3.01 5.82
N ARG A 93 11.39 -1.82 5.73
CA ARG A 93 12.47 -1.38 6.61
C ARG A 93 11.91 -0.66 7.83
N GLU A 94 12.71 -0.61 8.88
CA GLU A 94 12.37 0.17 10.07
C GLU A 94 12.21 1.67 9.73
N LEU A 95 11.22 2.33 10.34
CA LEU A 95 10.99 3.76 10.10
C LEU A 95 12.19 4.63 10.49
N SER A 96 12.96 4.22 11.50
CA SER A 96 14.16 4.93 11.98
C SER A 96 15.35 4.88 11.02
N MET A 97 15.26 4.10 9.94
CA MET A 97 16.34 3.92 8.97
C MET A 97 16.83 5.26 8.39
N CYS A 98 15.93 6.22 8.16
CA CYS A 98 16.26 7.54 7.61
C CYS A 98 17.10 8.41 8.55
N GLU A 99 17.15 8.07 9.84
CA GLU A 99 17.94 8.77 10.86
C GLU A 99 19.25 8.06 11.23
N LYS A 100 19.40 6.79 10.86
CA LYS A 100 20.58 6.00 11.24
C LYS A 100 21.87 6.57 10.63
N PRO A 101 22.94 6.78 11.43
CA PRO A 101 24.18 7.38 10.95
C PRO A 101 24.84 6.63 9.78
N LYS A 102 24.84 5.28 9.81
CA LYS A 102 25.39 4.48 8.71
C LYS A 102 24.55 4.61 7.44
N THR A 103 23.22 4.58 7.54
CA THR A 103 22.35 4.78 6.38
C THR A 103 22.61 6.13 5.74
N ARG A 104 22.64 7.21 6.54
CA ARG A 104 22.94 8.57 6.07
C ARG A 104 24.33 8.69 5.43
N LYS A 105 25.32 7.98 5.95
CA LYS A 105 26.68 7.97 5.39
C LYS A 105 26.74 7.35 3.99
N TYR A 106 25.92 6.33 3.72
CA TYR A 106 26.03 5.52 2.50
C TYR A 106 24.92 5.76 1.47
N THR A 107 23.92 6.59 1.78
CA THR A 107 22.87 6.99 0.82
C THR A 107 23.15 8.36 0.20
N HIS A 108 22.60 8.59 -0.98
CA HIS A 108 22.57 9.92 -1.62
C HIS A 108 21.30 10.72 -1.31
N LEU A 109 20.34 10.14 -0.57
CA LEU A 109 19.11 10.83 -0.18
C LEU A 109 19.42 11.91 0.86
N ALA A 110 18.79 13.08 0.71
CA ALA A 110 18.89 14.14 1.70
C ALA A 110 18.32 13.66 3.06
N PRO A 111 18.89 14.11 4.19
CA PRO A 111 18.43 13.70 5.51
C PRO A 111 16.94 14.01 5.72
N LEU A 112 16.22 13.04 6.27
CA LEU A 112 14.82 13.19 6.69
C LEU A 112 14.70 12.75 8.16
N SER A 113 13.78 13.38 8.90
CA SER A 113 13.44 12.92 10.25
C SER A 113 12.32 11.88 10.19
N VAL A 114 12.28 10.98 11.18
CA VAL A 114 11.20 10.01 11.35
C VAL A 114 9.85 10.72 11.53
N ASN A 115 9.83 11.85 12.23
CA ASN A 115 8.61 12.64 12.43
C ASN A 115 8.08 13.19 11.10
N THR A 116 8.97 13.70 10.24
CA THR A 116 8.59 14.19 8.91
C THR A 116 8.12 13.05 8.01
N LEU A 117 8.82 11.90 8.05
CA LEU A 117 8.44 10.69 7.32
C LEU A 117 7.02 10.25 7.71
N LYS A 118 6.75 10.07 9.01
CA LYS A 118 5.43 9.68 9.54
C LYS A 118 4.34 10.65 9.14
N LYS A 119 4.58 11.97 9.24
CA LYS A 119 3.62 12.99 8.79
C LYS A 119 3.19 12.78 7.34
N HIS A 120 4.14 12.44 6.45
CA HIS A 120 3.83 12.22 5.04
C HIS A 120 3.26 10.82 4.78
N MET A 121 3.61 9.81 5.59
CA MET A 121 2.92 8.51 5.57
C MET A 121 1.43 8.65 5.88
N PHE A 122 1.05 9.43 6.91
CA PHE A 122 -0.36 9.68 7.21
C PHE A 122 -1.08 10.42 6.07
N GLY A 123 -0.44 11.43 5.48
CA GLY A 123 -1.00 12.08 4.29
C GLY A 123 -1.13 11.14 3.08
N LEU A 124 -0.19 10.21 2.91
CA LEU A 124 -0.24 9.19 1.87
C LEU A 124 -1.40 8.20 2.12
N GLU A 125 -1.65 7.83 3.37
CA GLU A 125 -2.78 6.98 3.76
C GLU A 125 -4.11 7.57 3.29
N ASP A 126 -4.34 8.87 3.49
CA ASP A 126 -5.57 9.54 3.03
C ASP A 126 -5.73 9.46 1.50
N VAL A 127 -4.65 9.64 0.76
CA VAL A 127 -4.63 9.54 -0.71
C VAL A 127 -4.91 8.11 -1.16
N VAL A 128 -4.23 7.13 -0.56
CA VAL A 128 -4.43 5.70 -0.85
C VAL A 128 -5.86 5.29 -0.54
N ARG A 129 -6.40 5.74 0.60
CA ARG A 129 -7.80 5.52 0.99
C ARG A 129 -8.74 6.05 -0.09
N GLY A 130 -8.53 7.28 -0.56
CA GLY A 130 -9.32 7.86 -1.66
C GLY A 130 -9.28 7.03 -2.95
N ILE A 131 -8.10 6.52 -3.33
CA ILE A 131 -7.95 5.64 -4.51
C ILE A 131 -8.70 4.33 -4.29
N VAL A 132 -8.58 3.71 -3.11
CA VAL A 132 -9.28 2.46 -2.78
C VAL A 132 -10.79 2.67 -2.79
N LYS A 133 -11.33 3.78 -2.25
CA LYS A 133 -12.75 4.13 -2.35
C LYS A 133 -13.22 4.16 -3.80
N GLN A 134 -12.48 4.88 -4.65
CA GLN A 134 -12.83 4.98 -6.07
C GLN A 134 -12.81 3.60 -6.75
N ARG A 135 -11.84 2.76 -6.43
CA ARG A 135 -11.74 1.40 -6.98
C ARG A 135 -12.87 0.51 -6.51
N LEU A 136 -13.28 0.59 -5.25
CA LEU A 136 -14.36 -0.24 -4.69
C LEU A 136 -15.76 0.25 -5.07
N SER A 137 -15.91 1.51 -5.45
CA SER A 137 -17.20 2.12 -5.80
C SER A 137 -17.96 1.30 -6.84
N GLY A 138 -19.17 0.85 -6.47
CA GLY A 138 -20.05 0.05 -7.34
C GLY A 138 -19.62 -1.39 -7.56
N GLN A 139 -18.50 -1.85 -6.97
CA GLN A 139 -18.08 -3.24 -7.08
C GLN A 139 -18.77 -4.13 -6.05
N LYS A 140 -19.01 -5.40 -6.44
CA LYS A 140 -19.29 -6.47 -5.49
C LYS A 140 -18.00 -6.86 -4.79
N LEU A 141 -18.07 -7.07 -3.47
CA LEU A 141 -16.91 -7.42 -2.67
C LEU A 141 -17.28 -8.39 -1.54
N GLY A 142 -16.28 -9.12 -1.06
CA GLY A 142 -16.34 -9.84 0.20
C GLY A 142 -15.30 -9.30 1.17
N PHE A 143 -15.46 -9.58 2.46
CA PHE A 143 -14.45 -9.27 3.46
C PHE A 143 -13.73 -10.54 3.86
N ALA A 144 -12.41 -10.56 3.74
CA ALA A 144 -11.56 -11.48 4.49
C ALA A 144 -11.13 -10.81 5.78
N VAL A 145 -11.34 -11.51 6.88
CA VAL A 145 -11.06 -11.03 8.22
C VAL A 145 -10.10 -11.99 8.86
N ASP A 146 -9.01 -11.45 9.36
CA ASP A 146 -8.00 -12.18 10.13
C ASP A 146 -7.93 -11.56 11.51
N ALA A 147 -7.93 -12.40 12.54
CA ALA A 147 -7.93 -11.98 13.93
C ALA A 147 -6.89 -12.79 14.70
N TRP A 148 -6.00 -12.10 15.40
CA TRP A 148 -4.96 -12.74 16.22
C TRP A 148 -4.67 -11.94 17.48
N THR A 149 -4.03 -12.60 18.43
CA THR A 149 -3.63 -11.98 19.70
C THR A 149 -2.11 -12.01 19.82
N GLU A 150 -1.51 -10.87 20.11
CA GLU A 150 -0.08 -10.77 20.36
C GLU A 150 0.19 -9.80 21.51
N ASP A 151 1.02 -10.24 22.46
CA ASP A 151 1.38 -9.51 23.69
C ASP A 151 0.18 -8.91 24.45
N GLY A 152 -0.93 -9.66 24.51
CA GLY A 152 -2.16 -9.25 25.20
C GLY A 152 -3.10 -8.36 24.38
N ASN A 153 -2.68 -7.90 23.19
CA ASN A 153 -3.50 -7.10 22.30
C ASN A 153 -4.20 -7.98 21.28
N HIS A 154 -5.48 -7.70 21.04
CA HIS A 154 -6.28 -8.36 20.02
C HIS A 154 -6.32 -7.50 18.75
N PHE A 155 -5.78 -8.04 17.66
CA PHE A 155 -5.72 -7.39 16.36
C PHE A 155 -6.74 -7.98 15.41
N ILE A 156 -7.32 -7.12 14.59
CA ILE A 156 -8.19 -7.49 13.49
C ILE A 156 -7.74 -6.77 12.22
N ALA A 157 -7.53 -7.53 11.16
CA ALA A 157 -7.33 -7.04 9.81
C ALA A 157 -8.56 -7.33 8.95
N ILE A 158 -9.03 -6.31 8.21
CA ILE A 158 -10.15 -6.44 7.27
C ILE A 158 -9.61 -6.15 5.87
N ILE A 159 -9.77 -7.13 4.98
CA ILE A 159 -9.34 -7.07 3.59
C ILE A 159 -10.58 -7.18 2.70
N ALA A 160 -10.85 -6.17 1.88
CA ALA A 160 -11.84 -6.30 0.82
C ALA A 160 -11.28 -7.15 -0.32
N ILE A 161 -12.09 -8.09 -0.78
CA ILE A 161 -11.81 -8.98 -1.90
C ILE A 161 -12.82 -8.67 -3.00
N THR A 162 -12.34 -8.25 -4.16
CA THR A 162 -13.15 -8.15 -5.39
C THR A 162 -12.87 -9.35 -6.28
N SER A 163 -13.47 -9.40 -7.47
CA SER A 163 -13.16 -10.43 -8.47
C SER A 163 -11.72 -10.34 -9.00
N THR A 164 -11.06 -9.19 -8.88
CA THR A 164 -9.74 -8.93 -9.46
C THR A 164 -8.66 -8.68 -8.41
N ASP A 165 -9.00 -8.04 -7.30
CA ASP A 165 -8.03 -7.42 -6.41
C ASP A 165 -8.35 -7.65 -4.93
N LYS A 166 -7.37 -7.35 -4.08
CA LYS A 166 -7.49 -7.36 -2.63
C LYS A 166 -6.98 -6.04 -2.06
N TYR A 167 -7.71 -5.49 -1.12
CA TYR A 167 -7.40 -4.20 -0.50
C TYR A 167 -7.45 -4.33 1.02
N LEU A 168 -6.33 -4.08 1.71
CA LEU A 168 -6.33 -3.96 3.17
C LEU A 168 -7.08 -2.67 3.52
N LEU A 169 -8.23 -2.81 4.18
CA LEU A 169 -9.11 -1.69 4.51
C LEU A 169 -8.88 -1.17 5.92
N ALA A 170 -8.63 -2.08 6.85
CA ALA A 170 -8.38 -1.77 8.25
C ALA A 170 -7.38 -2.76 8.86
N PHE A 171 -6.59 -2.24 9.78
CA PHE A 171 -5.76 -2.99 10.71
C PHE A 171 -5.89 -2.27 12.05
N SER A 172 -6.66 -2.86 12.96
CA SER A 172 -7.06 -2.20 14.22
C SER A 172 -6.93 -3.14 15.40
N THR A 173 -6.78 -2.58 16.59
CA THR A 173 -7.14 -3.26 17.82
C THR A 173 -8.62 -3.01 18.11
N LEU A 174 -9.29 -3.90 18.85
CA LEU A 174 -10.63 -3.62 19.36
C LEU A 174 -10.53 -2.64 20.55
N THR A 175 -11.54 -1.77 20.70
CA THR A 175 -11.59 -0.72 21.74
C THR A 175 -11.72 -1.27 23.16
N ASP A 176 -12.28 -2.47 23.32
CA ASP A 176 -12.20 -3.28 24.53
C ASP A 176 -11.42 -4.54 24.16
N GLU A 177 -10.18 -4.64 24.65
CA GLU A 177 -9.26 -5.76 24.34
C GLU A 177 -9.88 -7.13 24.70
N SER A 178 -10.93 -7.16 25.54
CA SER A 178 -11.61 -8.40 25.93
C SER A 178 -12.83 -8.75 25.08
N ASP A 179 -13.38 -7.82 24.28
CA ASP A 179 -14.66 -8.01 23.59
C ASP A 179 -14.50 -8.45 22.13
N MET A 180 -14.11 -9.71 21.93
CA MET A 180 -14.14 -10.39 20.62
C MET A 180 -15.57 -10.85 20.24
N SER A 181 -16.61 -10.17 20.73
CA SER A 181 -17.99 -10.52 20.38
C SER A 181 -18.29 -10.26 18.91
N SER A 182 -19.32 -10.95 18.42
CA SER A 182 -19.84 -10.68 17.08
C SER A 182 -20.30 -9.23 16.91
N ASP A 183 -20.74 -8.56 17.98
CA ASP A 183 -21.29 -7.20 17.89
C ASP A 183 -20.18 -6.18 17.68
N ALA A 184 -19.11 -6.24 18.47
CA ALA A 184 -17.94 -5.38 18.29
C ALA A 184 -17.31 -5.52 16.89
N ILE A 185 -17.28 -6.75 16.35
CA ILE A 185 -16.78 -7.00 14.99
C ILE A 185 -17.71 -6.44 13.92
N ILE A 186 -19.04 -6.55 14.10
CA ILE A 186 -20.01 -5.96 13.17
C ILE A 186 -19.90 -4.43 13.19
N GLU A 187 -19.76 -3.80 14.35
CA GLU A 187 -19.54 -2.34 14.46
C GLU A 187 -18.26 -1.91 13.71
N LEU A 188 -17.19 -2.70 13.80
CA LEU A 188 -15.97 -2.45 13.02
C LEU A 188 -16.22 -2.60 11.51
N PHE A 189 -17.03 -3.58 11.09
CA PHE A 189 -17.39 -3.73 9.68
C PHE A 189 -18.18 -2.53 9.18
N ASP A 190 -19.18 -2.08 9.93
CA ASP A 190 -20.01 -0.93 9.58
C ASP A 190 -19.16 0.34 9.49
N TYR A 191 -18.26 0.55 10.45
CA TYR A 191 -17.28 1.63 10.40
C TYR A 191 -16.43 1.58 9.13
N VAL A 192 -15.88 0.41 8.77
CA VAL A 192 -15.08 0.26 7.55
C VAL A 192 -15.92 0.51 6.29
N LEU A 193 -17.14 -0.01 6.23
CA LEU A 193 -18.05 0.20 5.11
C LEU A 193 -18.36 1.69 4.92
N ASP A 194 -18.65 2.41 6.01
CA ASP A 194 -18.89 3.85 6.01
C ASP A 194 -17.65 4.64 5.58
N VAL A 195 -16.49 4.30 6.13
CA VAL A 195 -15.22 4.93 5.74
C VAL A 195 -15.00 4.80 4.25
N TYR A 196 -15.28 3.64 3.64
CA TYR A 196 -15.06 3.45 2.21
C TYR A 196 -16.27 3.78 1.32
N GLY A 197 -17.41 4.17 1.90
CA GLY A 197 -18.63 4.53 1.18
C GLY A 197 -19.26 3.34 0.45
N ASN A 198 -19.17 2.15 1.03
CA ASN A 198 -19.71 0.93 0.45
C ASN A 198 -21.08 0.59 1.05
N GLU A 199 -22.06 0.33 0.20
CA GLU A 199 -23.40 -0.06 0.62
C GLU A 199 -23.50 -1.56 0.89
N VAL A 200 -23.79 -1.94 2.14
CA VAL A 200 -23.86 -3.35 2.57
C VAL A 200 -24.82 -4.16 1.70
N ALA A 201 -26.05 -3.68 1.54
CA ALA A 201 -27.12 -4.41 0.85
C ALA A 201 -26.82 -4.68 -0.63
N THR A 202 -26.04 -3.83 -1.27
CA THR A 202 -25.79 -3.90 -2.72
C THR A 202 -24.38 -4.36 -3.05
N GLN A 203 -23.39 -4.22 -2.17
CA GLN A 203 -21.99 -4.53 -2.49
C GLN A 203 -21.43 -5.73 -1.73
N LEU A 204 -21.75 -5.89 -0.44
CA LEU A 204 -21.14 -6.91 0.40
C LEU A 204 -21.79 -8.28 0.19
N CYS A 205 -21.01 -9.23 -0.30
CA CYS A 205 -21.52 -10.52 -0.77
C CYS A 205 -21.21 -11.68 0.17
N PHE A 206 -20.10 -11.64 0.90
CA PHE A 206 -19.71 -12.72 1.82
C PHE A 206 -18.62 -12.25 2.80
N TYR A 207 -18.46 -13.02 3.89
CA TYR A 207 -17.31 -12.94 4.79
C TYR A 207 -16.44 -14.21 4.70
N VAL A 208 -15.14 -14.06 4.91
CA VAL A 208 -14.16 -15.15 5.09
C VAL A 208 -13.45 -14.92 6.41
N CYS A 209 -13.68 -15.81 7.37
CA CYS A 209 -13.14 -15.68 8.73
C CYS A 209 -12.73 -17.05 9.26
N ASP A 210 -11.84 -17.08 10.25
CA ASP A 210 -11.27 -18.30 10.84
C ASP A 210 -12.03 -18.80 12.10
N HIS A 211 -12.68 -17.90 12.85
CA HIS A 211 -13.26 -18.24 14.16
C HIS A 211 -14.73 -18.73 14.13
N ALA A 212 -14.94 -20.04 13.99
CA ALA A 212 -16.25 -20.67 13.71
C ALA A 212 -17.46 -20.23 14.56
N SER A 213 -17.34 -20.00 15.87
CA SER A 213 -18.50 -19.63 16.72
C SER A 213 -18.97 -18.20 16.53
N VAL A 214 -18.05 -17.24 16.60
CA VAL A 214 -18.27 -15.81 16.32
C VAL A 214 -18.75 -15.62 14.89
N ASN A 215 -18.19 -16.41 13.98
CA ASN A 215 -18.55 -16.45 12.58
C ASN A 215 -20.03 -16.75 12.32
N VAL A 216 -20.57 -17.80 12.95
CA VAL A 216 -21.99 -18.15 12.79
C VAL A 216 -22.91 -17.05 13.34
N ALA A 217 -22.51 -16.39 14.44
CA ALA A 217 -23.28 -15.29 15.01
C ALA A 217 -23.32 -14.08 14.07
N ILE A 218 -22.16 -13.69 13.50
CA ILE A 218 -22.07 -12.59 12.52
C ILE A 218 -22.94 -12.88 11.30
N ALA A 219 -22.82 -14.08 10.72
CA ALA A 219 -23.60 -14.49 9.54
C ALA A 219 -25.11 -14.39 9.78
N LYS A 220 -25.56 -14.83 10.96
CA LYS A 220 -26.98 -14.79 11.36
C LYS A 220 -27.47 -13.35 11.58
N LYS A 221 -26.66 -12.48 12.19
CA LYS A 221 -27.03 -11.09 12.49
C LYS A 221 -27.06 -10.22 11.24
N THR A 222 -26.10 -10.41 10.34
CA THR A 222 -25.95 -9.62 9.10
C THR A 222 -26.74 -10.17 7.92
N CYS A 223 -27.20 -11.42 8.00
CA CYS A 223 -27.81 -12.16 6.89
C CYS A 223 -26.89 -12.30 5.65
N ILE A 224 -25.58 -12.20 5.83
CA ILE A 224 -24.57 -12.33 4.78
C ILE A 224 -23.90 -13.71 4.89
N PRO A 225 -23.73 -14.44 3.78
CA PRO A 225 -23.16 -15.78 3.81
C PRO A 225 -21.68 -15.73 4.22
N MET A 226 -21.22 -16.81 4.85
CA MET A 226 -19.83 -16.93 5.26
C MET A 226 -19.16 -18.18 4.73
N ILE A 227 -17.90 -18.01 4.38
CA ILE A 227 -17.02 -19.04 3.87
C ILE A 227 -15.98 -19.31 4.95
N GLY A 228 -16.01 -20.50 5.55
CA GLY A 228 -15.02 -20.86 6.56
C GLY A 228 -13.60 -20.87 5.99
N CYS A 229 -12.64 -20.44 6.80
CA CYS A 229 -11.24 -20.41 6.41
C CYS A 229 -10.68 -21.82 6.10
N ALA A 230 -10.10 -22.00 4.90
CA ALA A 230 -9.57 -23.27 4.45
C ALA A 230 -8.33 -23.70 5.26
N SER A 231 -7.45 -22.77 5.63
CA SER A 231 -6.28 -23.07 6.46
C SER A 231 -6.69 -23.57 7.84
N HIS A 232 -7.73 -22.99 8.44
CA HIS A 232 -8.30 -23.46 9.70
C HIS A 232 -8.87 -24.88 9.57
N ARG A 233 -9.61 -25.19 8.50
CA ARG A 233 -10.10 -26.56 8.22
C ARG A 233 -8.96 -27.57 8.07
N ILE A 234 -7.88 -27.19 7.39
CA ILE A 234 -6.69 -28.04 7.24
C ILE A 234 -5.99 -28.23 8.58
N ASN A 235 -5.88 -27.18 9.40
CA ASN A 235 -5.30 -27.28 10.73
C ASN A 235 -6.09 -28.24 11.62
N LEU A 236 -7.43 -28.17 11.61
CA LEU A 236 -8.29 -29.13 12.32
C LEU A 236 -8.11 -30.57 11.81
N ALA A 237 -8.02 -30.76 10.49
CA ALA A 237 -7.76 -32.07 9.91
C ALA A 237 -6.38 -32.63 10.31
N MET A 238 -5.35 -31.76 10.37
CA MET A 238 -4.02 -32.15 10.82
C MET A 238 -4.01 -32.51 12.31
N GLN A 239 -4.73 -31.74 13.15
CA GLN A 239 -4.90 -32.07 14.57
C GLN A 239 -5.53 -33.45 14.75
N ALA A 240 -6.62 -33.75 14.03
CA ALA A 240 -7.27 -35.07 14.07
C ALA A 240 -6.33 -36.21 13.60
N LEU A 241 -5.54 -35.99 12.54
CA LEU A 241 -4.55 -36.97 12.09
C LEU A 241 -3.44 -37.20 13.14
N MET A 242 -3.08 -36.15 13.88
CA MET A 242 -2.03 -36.15 14.86
C MET A 242 -2.40 -36.78 16.21
N GLU A 243 -3.70 -37.01 16.48
CA GLU A 243 -4.19 -37.62 17.73
C GLU A 243 -3.49 -38.96 18.05
N ALA A 244 -3.20 -39.77 17.02
CA ALA A 244 -2.46 -41.03 17.19
C ALA A 244 -1.03 -40.87 17.73
N TYR A 245 -0.49 -39.65 17.73
CA TYR A 245 0.86 -39.30 18.16
C TYR A 245 0.87 -38.36 19.36
N ASP A 246 -0.25 -38.19 20.07
CA ASP A 246 -0.38 -37.24 21.18
C ASP A 246 0.70 -37.42 22.26
N ASP A 247 1.03 -38.67 22.62
CA ASP A 247 2.10 -38.98 23.59
C ASP A 247 3.48 -38.46 23.13
N LEU A 248 3.76 -38.56 21.83
CA LEU A 248 5.01 -38.07 21.25
C LEU A 248 5.01 -36.54 21.19
N LEU A 249 3.90 -35.94 20.76
CA LEU A 249 3.72 -34.50 20.71
C LEU A 249 3.85 -33.87 22.10
N GLU A 250 3.34 -34.52 23.13
CA GLU A 250 3.49 -34.07 24.52
C GLU A 250 4.96 -34.10 24.98
N LYS A 251 5.72 -35.13 24.61
CA LYS A 251 7.17 -35.16 24.87
C LYS A 251 7.90 -34.02 24.16
N VAL A 252 7.56 -33.74 22.91
CA VAL A 252 8.12 -32.62 22.14
C VAL A 252 7.74 -31.28 22.77
N LYS A 253 6.46 -31.07 23.14
CA LYS A 253 5.98 -29.85 23.82
C LYS A 253 6.75 -29.61 25.13
N ARG A 254 6.93 -30.64 25.96
CA ARG A 254 7.72 -30.55 27.20
C ARG A 254 9.19 -30.18 26.94
N LEU A 255 9.80 -30.76 25.91
CA LEU A 255 11.16 -30.42 25.53
C LEU A 255 11.24 -28.95 25.07
N MET A 256 10.35 -28.51 24.20
CA MET A 256 10.28 -27.12 23.71
C MET A 256 10.07 -26.13 24.85
N ALA A 257 9.16 -26.42 25.78
CA ALA A 257 8.94 -25.59 26.97
C ALA A 257 10.21 -25.45 27.82
N LYS A 258 10.93 -26.55 28.06
CA LYS A 258 12.22 -26.52 28.76
C LYS A 258 13.26 -25.69 28.02
N LEU A 259 13.42 -25.88 26.71
CA LEU A 259 14.36 -25.12 25.89
C LEU A 259 14.05 -23.62 25.91
N ASN A 260 12.77 -23.23 25.91
CA ASN A 260 12.34 -21.83 25.98
C ASN A 260 12.68 -21.14 27.32
N THR A 261 12.94 -21.90 28.37
CA THR A 261 13.38 -21.35 29.67
C THR A 261 14.90 -21.14 29.77
N ILE A 262 15.68 -21.71 28.85
CA ILE A 262 17.12 -21.59 28.84
C ILE A 262 17.49 -20.22 28.26
N LYS A 263 17.64 -19.21 29.13
CA LYS A 263 18.18 -17.90 28.75
C LYS A 263 19.66 -18.06 28.42
N ASN A 264 20.04 -17.77 27.17
CA ASN A 264 21.44 -17.82 26.73
C ASN A 264 22.19 -16.58 27.27
N PRO A 265 23.18 -16.69 28.18
CA PRO A 265 23.83 -15.52 28.79
C PRO A 265 24.75 -14.73 27.86
N ARG A 266 24.89 -15.12 26.57
CA ARG A 266 25.91 -14.61 25.65
C ARG A 266 25.40 -13.82 24.44
N LEU A 267 24.15 -13.38 24.45
CA LEU A 267 23.60 -12.48 23.43
C LEU A 267 22.94 -11.27 24.12
N ARG A 268 23.78 -10.37 24.63
CA ARG A 268 23.46 -8.96 24.88
C ARG A 268 24.59 -8.12 24.32
#